data_AF-A0A2A9K3N9-F1
#
_entry.id   AF-A0A2A9K3N9-F1
#
_cell.length_a   1.000
_cell.length_b   1.000
_cell.length_c   1.000
_cell.angle_alpha   90.00
_cell.angle_beta   90.00
_cell.angle_gamma   90.00
#
_symmetry.space_group_name_H-M   'P 1'
#
loop_
_entity.id
_entity.type
_entity.pdbx_description
1 polymer ?
#
loop_
_entity_poly.entity_id
_entity_poly.type
_entity_poly.pdbx_seq_one_letter_code
_entity_poly.pdbx_strand_id
1 'polypeptide(L)'
;MPKQHAEYNNAKTEKVSTFYTKLKETAVSSTGVFDSASAGAFIADAQSLSASITGVEVPEDLQILFDESGDGRAGIAGAILDGAAFYEAEHGVEPTADVLQWAIHQAYATSENARSRYKLDSASNLAHDPMSLQQNRAVISITAAMAEAIPVANYLPADIGSNEAPLVIVSHEAGSTFGHYGAGDLMDGVLSGRAYTSAQRTHLLKRTGDDFGGKVTPIQLTADTCDQDAPSAKLLKGRTIIYINGLPVAKETSADAPASASPISGYVRLGSTLFTVSGSMNSDTGAVKVTTVPALPANTPVIAEAVIDFENNKGIIPIVNTIATRFILRASPWKANAFVSTDSQTQMANEIGLNPMGESMLAIRNQFANERHYQVLEKAARIGANNAMVWDFKWDTQGLEKTRAQIWQDGSCILGAASQQMAEDTMDHGITHLYVSKKMAAMLLGLPSTLFTPSGVTARPGIYRVGRLFGLYEVYYSPRIVDVDHKTSRIICIGRSTQVARNPFVLGDAVAPMLINMNADEDQRYKQGFYARNFTAVNPHLPSAMGCAVIEVINLD
;
A
#
# COMPACT_ATOMS: atom_id res chain seq x y z
N MET A 1 -4.82 20.29 0.96
CA MET A 1 -5.60 19.05 0.73
C MET A 1 -4.71 17.86 1.05
N PRO A 2 -5.25 16.70 1.47
CA PRO A 2 -4.41 15.56 1.83
C PRO A 2 -3.75 14.99 0.57
N LYS A 3 -2.41 15.02 0.52
CA LYS A 3 -1.64 14.27 -0.48
C LYS A 3 -1.64 12.80 -0.08
N GLN A 4 -1.84 11.90 -1.05
CA GLN A 4 -1.59 10.48 -0.82
C GLN A 4 -0.07 10.29 -0.68
N HIS A 5 0.37 9.78 0.48
CA HIS A 5 1.78 9.49 0.71
C HIS A 5 2.16 8.23 -0.09
N ALA A 6 3.12 8.36 -1.00
CA ALA A 6 3.63 7.25 -1.78
C ALA A 6 5.16 7.31 -1.87
N GLU A 7 5.81 6.20 -1.55
CA GLU A 7 7.25 6.00 -1.68
C GLU A 7 7.54 5.24 -3.00
N TYR A 8 8.43 5.81 -3.80
CA TYR A 8 8.79 5.28 -5.11
C TYR A 8 10.19 4.70 -5.08
N ASN A 9 10.29 3.37 -5.17
CA ASN A 9 11.58 2.68 -5.29
C ASN A 9 12.09 2.60 -6.74
N ASN A 10 11.25 3.02 -7.71
CA ASN A 10 11.59 3.04 -9.13
C ASN A 10 11.95 4.47 -9.55
N ALA A 11 13.20 4.66 -9.98
CA ALA A 11 13.71 5.94 -10.45
C ALA A 11 12.87 6.54 -11.59
N LYS A 12 12.24 5.71 -12.45
CA LYS A 12 11.34 6.22 -13.51
C LYS A 12 10.08 6.89 -12.95
N THR A 13 9.47 6.27 -11.93
CA THR A 13 8.26 6.80 -11.27
C THR A 13 8.58 8.05 -10.45
N GLU A 14 9.74 8.08 -9.81
CA GLU A 14 10.22 9.25 -9.08
C GLU A 14 10.41 10.47 -10.00
N LYS A 15 11.00 10.27 -11.19
CA LYS A 15 11.11 11.32 -12.21
C LYS A 15 9.75 11.90 -12.62
N VAL A 16 8.74 11.05 -12.80
CA VAL A 16 7.35 11.49 -13.10
C VAL A 16 6.78 12.35 -11.97
N SER A 17 7.00 11.94 -10.72
CA SER A 17 6.55 12.69 -9.54
C SER A 17 7.16 14.10 -9.48
N THR A 18 8.48 14.20 -9.67
CA THR A 18 9.22 15.47 -9.66
C THR A 18 8.78 16.36 -10.82
N PHE A 19 8.65 15.80 -12.01
CA PHE A 19 8.18 16.52 -13.20
C PHE A 19 6.76 17.06 -13.01
N TYR A 20 5.81 16.23 -12.57
CA TYR A 20 4.41 16.64 -12.36
C TYR A 20 4.28 17.74 -11.31
N THR A 21 5.00 17.62 -10.18
CA THR A 21 4.97 18.63 -9.11
C THR A 21 5.43 19.98 -9.63
N LYS A 22 6.53 20.00 -10.40
CA LYS A 22 7.08 21.24 -10.97
C LYS A 22 6.22 21.80 -12.09
N LEU A 23 5.65 20.94 -12.92
CA LEU A 23 4.68 21.33 -13.94
C LEU A 23 3.48 22.02 -13.28
N LYS A 24 2.91 21.45 -12.21
CA LYS A 24 1.79 22.05 -11.47
C LYS A 24 2.15 23.39 -10.84
N GLU A 25 3.35 23.51 -10.24
CA GLU A 25 3.83 24.76 -9.63
C GLU A 25 4.03 25.89 -10.67
N THR A 26 4.44 25.54 -11.89
CA THR A 26 4.75 26.53 -12.94
C THR A 26 3.58 26.83 -13.86
N ALA A 27 2.78 25.81 -14.23
CA ALA A 27 1.72 25.90 -15.23
C ALA A 27 0.35 26.32 -14.66
N VAL A 28 0.18 26.30 -13.34
CA VAL A 28 -1.06 26.74 -12.70
C VAL A 28 -0.85 28.15 -12.17
N SER A 29 -1.56 29.11 -12.76
CA SER A 29 -1.54 30.51 -12.31
C SER A 29 -2.03 30.65 -10.86
N SER A 30 -1.72 31.77 -10.20
CA SER A 30 -2.18 32.07 -8.84
C SER A 30 -3.71 32.10 -8.67
N THR A 31 -4.45 32.15 -9.78
CA THR A 31 -5.92 32.08 -9.84
C THR A 31 -6.45 30.67 -10.12
N GLY A 32 -5.58 29.66 -10.23
CA GLY A 32 -5.96 28.26 -10.47
C GLY A 32 -6.25 27.90 -11.92
N VAL A 33 -5.96 28.81 -12.87
CA VAL A 33 -6.18 28.57 -14.31
C VAL A 33 -4.89 28.07 -14.96
N PHE A 34 -5.01 27.09 -15.85
CA PHE A 34 -3.89 26.59 -16.65
C PHE A 34 -3.35 27.70 -17.57
N ASP A 35 -2.05 27.99 -17.41
CA ASP A 35 -1.32 28.92 -18.25
C ASP A 35 -0.46 28.11 -19.25
N SER A 36 -1.00 27.97 -20.47
CA SER A 36 -0.34 27.22 -21.55
C SER A 36 1.00 27.82 -21.98
N ALA A 37 1.22 29.12 -21.80
CA ALA A 37 2.46 29.78 -22.17
C ALA A 37 3.57 29.46 -21.15
N SER A 38 3.24 29.53 -19.86
CA SER A 38 4.16 29.09 -18.79
C SER A 38 4.47 27.59 -18.85
N ALA A 39 3.47 26.76 -19.17
CA ALA A 39 3.65 25.32 -19.37
C ALA A 39 4.58 25.04 -20.56
N GLY A 40 4.36 25.72 -21.70
CA GLY A 40 5.21 25.60 -22.88
C GLY A 40 6.66 26.03 -22.62
N ALA A 41 6.86 27.13 -21.89
CA ALA A 41 8.18 27.60 -21.49
C ALA A 41 8.89 26.60 -20.57
N PHE A 42 8.20 26.10 -19.54
CA PHE A 42 8.74 25.06 -18.65
C PHE A 42 9.15 23.79 -19.40
N ILE A 43 8.33 23.31 -20.34
CA ILE A 43 8.65 22.13 -21.15
C ILE A 43 9.87 22.39 -22.03
N ALA A 44 9.94 23.55 -22.67
CA ALA A 44 11.09 23.94 -23.50
C ALA A 44 12.38 24.03 -22.68
N ASP A 45 12.31 24.59 -21.47
CA ASP A 45 13.42 24.66 -20.53
C ASP A 45 13.84 23.26 -20.05
N ALA A 46 12.88 22.41 -19.69
CA ALA A 46 13.13 21.05 -19.23
C ALA A 46 13.71 20.13 -20.33
N GLN A 47 13.44 20.41 -21.61
CA GLN A 47 14.03 19.68 -22.75
C GLN A 47 15.39 20.23 -23.19
N SER A 48 15.63 21.54 -23.06
CA SER A 48 16.83 22.21 -23.57
C SER A 48 17.98 22.31 -22.56
N LEU A 49 17.67 22.34 -21.26
CA LEU A 49 18.64 22.41 -20.18
C LEU A 49 18.93 21.01 -19.64
N SER A 50 20.20 20.68 -19.41
CA SER A 50 20.56 19.43 -18.73
C SER A 50 19.93 19.39 -17.34
N ALA A 51 19.46 18.22 -16.90
CA ALA A 51 18.83 17.99 -15.59
C ALA A 51 19.63 18.57 -14.40
N SER A 52 20.94 18.81 -14.59
CA SER A 52 21.84 19.46 -13.64
C SER A 52 21.57 20.95 -13.38
N ILE A 53 20.80 21.65 -14.23
CA ILE A 53 20.54 23.11 -14.11
C ILE A 53 19.13 23.40 -13.62
N THR A 54 18.12 22.67 -14.10
CA THR A 54 16.70 22.83 -13.72
C THR A 54 16.29 21.94 -12.54
N GLY A 55 17.09 20.91 -12.23
CA GLY A 55 16.74 19.90 -11.21
C GLY A 55 15.57 18.99 -11.60
N VAL A 56 15.10 19.05 -12.86
CA VAL A 56 13.96 18.29 -13.37
C VAL A 56 14.33 17.63 -14.68
N GLU A 57 14.12 16.31 -14.78
CA GLU A 57 14.31 15.53 -16.00
C GLU A 57 12.94 15.10 -16.54
N VAL A 58 12.70 15.32 -17.84
CA VAL A 58 11.47 14.86 -18.50
C VAL A 58 11.50 13.33 -18.60
N PRO A 59 10.43 12.61 -18.19
CA PRO A 59 10.34 11.17 -18.38
C PRO A 59 10.51 10.77 -19.86
N GLU A 60 11.26 9.69 -20.13
CA GLU A 60 11.60 9.23 -21.48
C GLU A 60 10.38 9.06 -22.41
N ASP A 61 9.34 8.36 -21.93
CA ASP A 61 8.09 8.13 -22.67
C ASP A 61 7.38 9.46 -23.00
N LEU A 62 7.45 10.44 -22.09
CA LEU A 62 6.85 11.75 -22.26
C LEU A 62 7.69 12.64 -23.20
N GLN A 63 9.01 12.50 -23.18
CA GLN A 63 9.91 13.18 -24.11
C GLN A 63 9.60 12.78 -25.55
N ILE A 64 9.38 11.48 -25.81
CA ILE A 64 9.00 10.98 -27.14
C ILE A 64 7.65 11.58 -27.57
N LEU A 65 6.67 11.63 -26.67
CA LEU A 65 5.38 12.26 -26.95
C LEU A 65 5.51 13.76 -27.25
N PHE A 66 6.37 14.48 -26.53
CA PHE A 66 6.63 15.90 -26.79
C PHE A 66 7.37 16.12 -28.11
N ASP A 67 8.28 15.25 -28.48
CA ASP A 67 9.04 15.34 -29.72
C ASP A 67 8.14 15.03 -30.94
N GLU A 68 7.27 14.03 -30.86
CA GLU A 68 6.28 13.72 -31.91
C GLU A 68 5.19 14.79 -32.02
N SER A 69 4.79 15.42 -30.91
CA SER A 69 3.70 16.39 -30.92
C SER A 69 4.09 17.80 -31.37
N GLY A 70 5.38 18.16 -31.42
CA GLY A 70 5.81 19.49 -31.87
C GLY A 70 5.11 20.64 -31.11
N ASP A 71 4.27 21.42 -31.79
CA ASP A 71 3.52 22.54 -31.17
C ASP A 71 2.40 22.09 -30.21
N GLY A 72 2.01 20.81 -30.22
CA GLY A 72 0.96 20.23 -29.38
C GLY A 72 1.35 19.92 -27.92
N ARG A 73 2.60 20.20 -27.52
CA ARG A 73 3.15 19.88 -26.18
C ARG A 73 2.34 20.46 -25.03
N ALA A 74 1.90 21.71 -25.18
CA ALA A 74 1.08 22.39 -24.17
C ALA A 74 -0.27 21.69 -23.98
N GLY A 75 -0.84 21.10 -25.03
CA GLY A 75 -2.08 20.33 -24.94
C GLY A 75 -1.91 19.01 -24.17
N ILE A 76 -0.77 18.32 -24.35
CA ILE A 76 -0.44 17.11 -23.58
C ILE A 76 -0.23 17.45 -22.09
N ALA A 77 0.48 18.54 -21.80
CA ALA A 77 0.67 19.01 -20.43
C ALA A 77 -0.65 19.45 -19.77
N GLY A 78 -1.52 20.14 -20.52
CA GLY A 78 -2.88 20.47 -20.09
C GLY A 78 -3.68 19.21 -19.76
N ALA A 79 -3.64 18.19 -20.62
CA ALA A 79 -4.32 16.91 -20.39
C ALA A 79 -3.87 16.19 -19.10
N ILE A 80 -2.59 16.28 -18.75
CA ILE A 80 -2.07 15.72 -17.48
C ILE A 80 -2.67 16.46 -16.28
N LEU A 81 -2.76 17.79 -16.34
CA LEU A 81 -3.29 18.61 -15.25
C LEU A 81 -4.81 18.49 -15.14
N ASP A 82 -5.52 18.54 -16.26
CA ASP A 82 -6.97 18.38 -16.34
C ASP A 82 -7.40 16.98 -15.91
N GLY A 83 -6.68 15.94 -16.37
CA GLY A 83 -6.90 14.56 -15.94
C GLY A 83 -6.67 14.39 -14.43
N ALA A 84 -5.64 15.03 -13.88
CA ALA A 84 -5.37 14.98 -12.44
C ALA A 84 -6.45 15.71 -11.63
N ALA A 85 -6.93 16.87 -12.11
CA ALA A 85 -8.04 17.59 -11.50
C ALA A 85 -9.35 16.79 -11.55
N PHE A 86 -9.61 16.08 -12.65
CA PHE A 86 -10.76 15.19 -12.77
C PHE A 86 -10.68 14.02 -11.79
N TYR A 87 -9.52 13.37 -11.69
CA TYR A 87 -9.27 12.30 -10.71
C TYR A 87 -9.48 12.81 -9.27
N GLU A 88 -8.97 14.01 -8.96
CA GLU A 88 -9.14 14.65 -7.65
C GLU A 88 -10.62 14.97 -7.36
N ALA A 89 -11.39 15.42 -8.35
CA ALA A 89 -12.82 15.66 -8.20
C ALA A 89 -13.60 14.35 -7.94
N GLU A 90 -13.26 13.26 -8.62
CA GLU A 90 -13.95 11.97 -8.45
C GLU A 90 -13.54 11.21 -7.18
N HIS A 91 -12.30 11.35 -6.72
CA HIS A 91 -11.73 10.55 -5.61
C HIS A 91 -11.36 11.36 -4.36
N GLY A 92 -11.36 12.69 -4.42
CA GLY A 92 -11.03 13.57 -3.29
C GLY A 92 -9.55 13.58 -2.90
N VAL A 93 -8.70 13.01 -3.73
CA VAL A 93 -7.25 12.82 -3.51
C VAL A 93 -6.50 13.01 -4.81
N GLU A 94 -5.31 13.59 -4.73
CA GLU A 94 -4.42 13.78 -5.88
C GLU A 94 -3.94 12.42 -6.43
N PRO A 95 -3.83 12.24 -7.77
CA PRO A 95 -3.29 11.01 -8.33
C PRO A 95 -1.83 10.82 -7.93
N THR A 96 -1.48 9.58 -7.63
CA THR A 96 -0.10 9.17 -7.35
C THR A 96 0.72 9.06 -8.64
N ALA A 97 2.05 9.13 -8.53
CA ALA A 97 2.93 9.18 -9.70
C ALA A 97 2.94 7.88 -10.50
N ASP A 98 2.56 6.74 -9.91
CA ASP A 98 2.36 5.48 -10.63
C ASP A 98 1.14 5.52 -11.56
N VAL A 99 0.03 6.13 -11.12
CA VAL A 99 -1.15 6.38 -11.96
C VAL A 99 -0.81 7.34 -13.10
N LEU A 100 -0.08 8.42 -12.79
CA LEU A 100 0.40 9.37 -13.80
C LEU A 100 1.34 8.69 -14.81
N GLN A 101 2.29 7.89 -14.33
CA GLN A 101 3.21 7.15 -15.18
C GLN A 101 2.48 6.17 -16.09
N TRP A 102 1.48 5.46 -15.56
CA TRP A 102 0.67 4.55 -16.36
C TRP A 102 -0.17 5.30 -17.42
N ALA A 103 -0.73 6.47 -17.10
CA ALA A 103 -1.42 7.30 -18.08
C ALA A 103 -0.47 7.78 -19.20
N ILE A 104 0.74 8.22 -18.85
CA ILE A 104 1.80 8.58 -19.82
C ILE A 104 2.18 7.37 -20.68
N HIS A 105 2.32 6.19 -20.07
CA HIS A 105 2.67 4.95 -20.76
C HIS A 105 1.56 4.50 -21.72
N GLN A 106 0.29 4.65 -21.36
CA GLN A 106 -0.83 4.41 -22.28
C GLN A 106 -0.82 5.38 -23.47
N ALA A 107 -0.46 6.64 -23.25
CA ALA A 107 -0.31 7.60 -24.34
C ALA A 107 0.87 7.25 -25.25
N TYR A 108 2.01 6.86 -24.66
CA TYR A 108 3.17 6.38 -25.40
C TYR A 108 2.84 5.17 -26.29
N ALA A 109 2.00 4.24 -25.82
CA ALA A 109 1.54 3.12 -26.63
C ALA A 109 0.77 3.52 -27.91
N THR A 110 0.26 4.75 -27.99
CA THR A 110 -0.41 5.31 -29.18
C THR A 110 0.53 6.07 -30.12
N SER A 111 1.79 6.30 -29.72
CA SER A 111 2.82 7.01 -30.49
C SER A 111 3.30 6.22 -31.72
N GLU A 112 3.82 6.92 -32.74
CA GLU A 112 4.33 6.25 -33.95
C GLU A 112 5.63 5.49 -33.65
N ASN A 113 6.46 5.99 -32.72
CA ASN A 113 7.64 5.28 -32.25
C ASN A 113 7.28 3.93 -31.60
N ALA A 114 6.27 3.89 -30.74
CA ALA A 114 5.78 2.62 -30.19
C ALA A 114 5.18 1.71 -31.27
N ARG A 115 4.40 2.25 -32.22
CA ARG A 115 3.84 1.46 -33.34
C ARG A 115 4.92 0.83 -34.20
N SER A 116 5.94 1.58 -34.58
CA SER A 116 7.06 1.10 -35.40
C SER A 116 7.89 0.01 -34.69
N ARG A 117 8.08 0.13 -33.37
CA ARG A 117 8.85 -0.84 -32.56
C ARG A 117 8.05 -2.11 -32.26
N TYR A 118 6.76 -2.00 -31.97
CA TYR A 118 5.97 -3.10 -31.40
C TYR A 118 4.89 -3.67 -32.35
N LYS A 119 4.79 -3.16 -33.59
CA LYS A 119 3.82 -3.59 -34.63
C LYS A 119 2.37 -3.62 -34.13
N LEU A 120 1.98 -2.60 -33.38
CA LEU A 120 0.62 -2.41 -32.90
C LEU A 120 -0.19 -1.67 -33.97
N ASP A 121 -1.17 -2.36 -34.55
CA ASP A 121 -2.09 -1.90 -35.62
C ASP A 121 -1.49 -1.78 -37.04
N SER A 122 -2.27 -2.21 -38.05
CA SER A 122 -1.90 -2.27 -39.47
C SER A 122 -2.52 -1.14 -40.33
N ALA A 123 -3.12 -0.11 -39.73
CA ALA A 123 -3.48 1.10 -40.46
C ALA A 123 -2.22 1.94 -40.75
N SER A 124 -1.56 1.63 -41.87
CA SER A 124 -0.43 2.39 -42.41
C SER A 124 -0.86 3.80 -42.83
N ASN A 125 0.06 4.77 -42.71
CA ASN A 125 0.00 6.13 -43.26
C ASN A 125 -0.03 6.17 -44.80
N LEU A 126 -0.87 5.37 -45.43
CA LEU A 126 -1.20 5.50 -46.85
C LEU A 126 -2.46 6.35 -46.93
N ALA A 127 -2.22 7.66 -47.12
CA ALA A 127 -3.17 8.75 -47.33
C ALA A 127 -3.64 9.53 -46.08
N HIS A 128 -2.84 10.56 -45.75
CA HIS A 128 -3.31 11.93 -45.47
C HIS A 128 -4.17 12.22 -44.23
N ASP A 129 -4.04 11.47 -43.12
CA ASP A 129 -4.52 11.94 -41.82
C ASP A 129 -3.36 12.52 -40.98
N PRO A 130 -3.35 13.84 -40.68
CA PRO A 130 -2.15 14.54 -40.26
C PRO A 130 -1.93 14.45 -38.75
N MET A 131 -0.70 14.74 -38.31
CA MET A 131 -0.17 14.87 -36.94
C MET A 131 -1.18 15.33 -35.83
N SER A 132 -2.21 16.11 -36.18
CA SER A 132 -3.27 16.56 -35.26
C SER A 132 -4.10 15.40 -34.67
N LEU A 133 -4.31 14.32 -35.41
CA LEU A 133 -5.00 13.13 -34.91
C LEU A 133 -4.18 12.38 -33.85
N GLN A 134 -2.85 12.41 -33.95
CA GLN A 134 -1.95 11.79 -32.97
C GLN A 134 -1.93 12.56 -31.65
N GLN A 135 -1.84 13.90 -31.71
CA GLN A 135 -1.92 14.76 -30.52
C GLN A 135 -3.24 14.54 -29.76
N ASN A 136 -4.36 14.52 -30.48
CA ASN A 136 -5.67 14.29 -29.90
C ASN A 136 -5.79 12.88 -29.27
N ARG A 137 -5.18 11.86 -29.87
CA ARG A 137 -5.15 10.49 -29.31
C ARG A 137 -4.36 10.42 -28.00
N ALA A 138 -3.21 11.09 -27.91
CA ALA A 138 -2.42 11.12 -26.68
C ALA A 138 -3.19 11.83 -25.55
N VAL A 139 -3.80 12.99 -25.83
CA VAL A 139 -4.62 13.74 -24.87
C VAL A 139 -5.82 12.92 -24.36
N ILE A 140 -6.54 12.26 -25.28
CA ILE A 140 -7.68 11.40 -24.92
C ILE A 140 -7.21 10.18 -24.12
N SER A 141 -6.07 9.59 -24.48
CA SER A 141 -5.50 8.44 -23.78
C SER A 141 -5.18 8.78 -22.32
N ILE A 142 -4.47 9.89 -22.07
CA ILE A 142 -4.13 10.35 -20.72
C ILE A 142 -5.39 10.62 -19.89
N THR A 143 -6.31 11.42 -20.43
CA THR A 143 -7.53 11.83 -19.70
C THR A 143 -8.39 10.63 -19.36
N ALA A 144 -8.56 9.71 -20.31
CA ALA A 144 -9.37 8.53 -20.10
C ALA A 144 -8.68 7.48 -19.22
N ALA A 145 -7.36 7.33 -19.28
CA ALA A 145 -6.62 6.50 -18.33
C ALA A 145 -6.89 6.98 -16.89
N MET A 146 -6.74 8.28 -16.63
CA MET A 146 -6.99 8.85 -15.30
C MET A 146 -8.45 8.71 -14.87
N ALA A 147 -9.41 8.83 -15.78
CA ALA A 147 -10.83 8.60 -15.47
C ALA A 147 -11.16 7.12 -15.16
N GLU A 148 -10.41 6.17 -15.74
CA GLU A 148 -10.56 4.73 -15.50
C GLU A 148 -9.69 4.21 -14.35
N ALA A 149 -8.93 5.09 -13.70
CA ALA A 149 -8.00 4.70 -12.65
C ALA A 149 -8.74 4.24 -11.38
N ILE A 150 -8.30 3.13 -10.79
CA ILE A 150 -8.87 2.57 -9.58
C ILE A 150 -8.06 3.10 -8.38
N PRO A 151 -8.66 3.85 -7.45
CA PRO A 151 -7.93 4.60 -6.42
C PRO A 151 -7.30 3.73 -5.33
N VAL A 152 -7.73 2.48 -5.20
CA VAL A 152 -7.16 1.49 -4.25
C VAL A 152 -6.00 0.69 -4.82
N ALA A 153 -5.82 0.72 -6.13
CA ALA A 153 -4.87 -0.13 -6.81
C ALA A 153 -3.65 0.66 -7.28
N ASN A 154 -2.54 -0.04 -7.42
CA ASN A 154 -1.30 0.56 -7.92
C ASN A 154 -1.02 0.10 -9.33
N TYR A 155 -0.43 1.00 -10.11
CA TYR A 155 -0.20 0.79 -11.53
C TYR A 155 1.28 0.55 -11.81
N LEU A 156 1.59 -0.63 -12.35
CA LEU A 156 2.93 -0.97 -12.80
C LEU A 156 3.00 -0.77 -14.32
N PRO A 157 3.92 0.06 -14.84
CA PRO A 157 4.14 0.17 -16.27
C PRO A 157 4.72 -1.16 -16.77
N ALA A 158 3.97 -1.91 -17.56
CA ALA A 158 4.50 -3.08 -18.24
C ALA A 158 5.15 -2.66 -19.55
N ASP A 159 6.28 -3.28 -19.89
CA ASP A 159 6.89 -3.08 -21.20
C ASP A 159 5.91 -3.53 -22.30
N ILE A 160 5.63 -2.64 -23.26
CA ILE A 160 4.70 -2.86 -24.38
C ILE A 160 5.09 -4.10 -25.21
N GLY A 161 6.38 -4.44 -25.23
CA GLY A 161 6.89 -5.63 -25.91
C GLY A 161 6.72 -6.94 -25.12
N SER A 162 6.32 -6.87 -23.85
CA SER A 162 6.25 -8.00 -22.94
C SER A 162 4.84 -8.20 -22.39
N ASN A 163 4.36 -9.44 -22.39
CA ASN A 163 3.13 -9.80 -21.69
C ASN A 163 3.33 -10.05 -20.19
N GLU A 164 4.56 -9.83 -19.71
CA GLU A 164 5.01 -10.09 -18.37
C GLU A 164 5.58 -8.82 -17.73
N ALA A 165 5.11 -8.52 -16.52
CA ALA A 165 5.51 -7.35 -15.77
C ALA A 165 6.22 -7.80 -14.47
N PRO A 166 7.51 -7.49 -14.27
CA PRO A 166 8.22 -7.89 -13.06
C PRO A 166 7.84 -6.98 -11.89
N LEU A 167 7.37 -7.60 -10.81
CA LEU A 167 7.21 -6.96 -9.50
C LEU A 167 8.41 -7.35 -8.63
N VAL A 168 9.12 -6.36 -8.10
CA VAL A 168 10.26 -6.60 -7.21
C VAL A 168 9.93 -6.01 -5.85
N ILE A 169 10.04 -6.82 -4.81
CA ILE A 169 9.86 -6.41 -3.42
C ILE A 169 11.19 -6.62 -2.70
N VAL A 170 11.63 -5.58 -2.00
CA VAL A 170 12.80 -5.61 -1.14
C VAL A 170 12.34 -5.78 0.30
N SER A 171 12.94 -6.73 1.01
CA SER A 171 12.67 -7.03 2.42
C SER A 171 13.97 -7.21 3.19
N HIS A 172 13.91 -6.87 4.48
CA HIS A 172 15.01 -7.08 5.42
C HIS A 172 14.67 -8.24 6.36
N GLU A 173 15.55 -9.23 6.44
CA GLU A 173 15.39 -10.39 7.30
C GLU A 173 16.60 -10.58 8.22
N ALA A 174 16.37 -11.25 9.34
CA ALA A 174 17.44 -11.65 10.25
C ALA A 174 18.26 -12.80 9.64
N GLY A 175 19.54 -12.57 9.36
CA GLY A 175 20.45 -13.60 8.84
C GLY A 175 20.97 -14.57 9.91
N SER A 176 20.68 -14.34 11.19
CA SER A 176 21.16 -15.15 12.31
C SER A 176 20.13 -15.20 13.44
N THR A 177 20.12 -16.28 14.21
CA THR A 177 19.33 -16.38 15.45
C THR A 177 20.01 -15.58 16.56
N PHE A 178 19.47 -14.41 16.89
CA PHE A 178 20.02 -13.56 17.95
C PHE A 178 18.91 -12.67 18.55
N GLY A 179 18.98 -12.44 19.86
CA GLY A 179 17.93 -11.72 20.57
C GLY A 179 16.57 -12.38 20.38
N HIS A 180 15.55 -11.60 20.04
CA HIS A 180 14.18 -12.09 19.81
C HIS A 180 13.89 -12.49 18.37
N TYR A 181 14.90 -12.56 17.51
CA TYR A 181 14.71 -12.93 16.11
C TYR A 181 15.25 -14.32 15.84
N GLY A 182 14.44 -15.13 15.17
CA GLY A 182 14.86 -16.30 14.44
C GLY A 182 15.54 -15.93 13.12
N ALA A 183 16.32 -16.85 12.56
CA ALA A 183 16.86 -16.65 11.21
C ALA A 183 15.71 -16.70 10.18
N GLY A 184 15.66 -15.71 9.29
CA GLY A 184 14.59 -15.50 8.31
C GLY A 184 13.42 -14.64 8.81
N ASP A 185 13.44 -14.20 10.08
CA ASP A 185 12.38 -13.32 10.60
C ASP A 185 12.48 -11.93 9.96
N LEU A 186 11.33 -11.41 9.52
CA LEU A 186 11.23 -10.10 8.89
C LEU A 186 11.38 -8.97 9.93
N MET A 187 12.27 -8.02 9.66
CA MET A 187 12.53 -6.86 10.54
C MET A 187 11.59 -5.68 10.31
N ASP A 188 10.86 -5.71 9.19
CA ASP A 188 9.99 -4.62 8.75
C ASP A 188 8.55 -4.73 9.31
N GLY A 189 8.24 -5.78 10.11
CA GLY A 189 6.87 -6.09 10.58
C GLY A 189 6.67 -5.96 12.09
N VAL A 190 5.70 -6.70 12.65
CA VAL A 190 5.35 -6.70 14.09
C VAL A 190 6.54 -7.05 15.00
N LEU A 191 7.53 -7.76 14.47
CA LEU A 191 8.76 -8.08 15.19
C LEU A 191 9.71 -6.88 15.33
N SER A 192 9.53 -5.84 14.50
CA SER A 192 10.34 -4.64 14.51
C SER A 192 10.41 -4.00 15.91
N GLY A 193 11.60 -3.54 16.28
CA GLY A 193 11.86 -2.95 17.60
C GLY A 193 12.14 -3.96 18.73
N ARG A 194 11.94 -5.27 18.51
CA ARG A 194 12.49 -6.27 19.45
C ARG A 194 14.02 -6.24 19.45
N ALA A 195 14.64 -6.62 20.56
CA ALA A 195 16.10 -6.65 20.67
C ALA A 195 16.71 -7.62 19.64
N TYR A 196 17.45 -7.06 18.68
CA TYR A 196 18.30 -7.76 17.73
C TYR A 196 19.72 -7.19 17.78
N THR A 197 19.90 -5.92 17.47
CA THR A 197 21.23 -5.28 17.42
C THR A 197 21.81 -4.93 18.79
N SER A 198 20.97 -4.84 19.81
CA SER A 198 21.41 -4.54 21.17
C SER A 198 22.17 -5.73 21.76
N ALA A 199 23.23 -5.44 22.52
CA ALA A 199 23.97 -6.44 23.28
C ALA A 199 23.33 -6.78 24.64
N GLN A 200 22.41 -5.93 25.12
CA GLN A 200 21.72 -6.10 26.39
C GLN A 200 20.72 -7.24 26.33
N ARG A 201 20.74 -8.10 27.35
CA ARG A 201 19.82 -9.22 27.51
C ARG A 201 19.32 -9.26 28.95
N THR A 202 18.06 -9.62 29.09
CA THR A 202 17.32 -9.70 30.34
C THR A 202 16.79 -11.12 30.53
N HIS A 203 16.90 -11.63 31.75
CA HIS A 203 16.40 -12.95 32.11
C HIS A 203 15.79 -12.97 33.51
N LEU A 204 14.56 -13.45 33.61
CA LEU A 204 13.86 -13.74 34.84
C LEU A 204 14.49 -14.97 35.51
N LEU A 205 15.14 -14.76 36.66
CA LEU A 205 15.83 -15.81 37.39
C LEU A 205 14.81 -16.76 38.04
N LYS A 206 15.05 -18.07 37.90
CA LYS A 206 14.23 -19.10 38.50
C LYS A 206 14.54 -19.22 39.99
N ARG A 207 13.51 -19.09 40.83
CA ARG A 207 13.60 -19.33 42.28
C ARG A 207 13.70 -20.82 42.59
N THR A 208 14.68 -21.21 43.39
CA THR A 208 14.84 -22.54 43.97
C THR A 208 15.14 -22.39 45.47
N GLY A 209 14.11 -22.51 46.31
CA GLY A 209 14.24 -22.16 47.74
C GLY A 209 14.44 -20.65 47.94
N ASP A 210 15.57 -20.28 48.55
CA ASP A 210 15.98 -18.89 48.79
C ASP A 210 16.97 -18.34 47.75
N ASP A 211 17.37 -19.19 46.80
CA ASP A 211 18.29 -18.84 45.72
C ASP A 211 17.54 -18.58 44.41
N PHE A 212 18.09 -17.68 43.60
CA PHE A 212 17.64 -17.34 42.26
C PHE A 212 18.75 -17.65 41.27
N GLY A 213 18.45 -18.41 40.23
CA GLY A 213 19.44 -18.83 39.23
C GLY A 213 18.89 -18.86 37.83
N GLY A 214 19.76 -18.64 36.86
CA GLY A 214 19.44 -18.71 35.44
C GLY A 214 20.66 -18.40 34.57
N LYS A 215 20.48 -18.49 33.25
CA LYS A 215 21.52 -18.21 32.27
C LYS A 215 21.06 -17.11 31.33
N VAL A 216 21.90 -16.10 31.13
CA VAL A 216 21.72 -15.10 30.08
C VAL A 216 22.38 -15.64 28.82
N THR A 217 21.58 -15.80 27.77
CA THR A 217 22.00 -16.41 26.49
C THR A 217 21.81 -15.41 25.34
N PRO A 218 22.38 -15.66 24.15
CA PRO A 218 22.24 -14.73 23.03
C PRO A 218 20.82 -14.69 22.48
N ILE A 219 20.00 -15.71 22.74
CA ILE A 219 18.62 -15.88 22.24
C ILE A 219 17.62 -15.58 23.36
N GLN A 220 16.61 -14.76 23.07
CA GLN A 220 15.51 -14.43 23.98
C GLN A 220 14.16 -14.87 23.40
N LEU A 221 13.37 -15.58 24.21
CA LEU A 221 12.02 -16.03 23.86
C LEU A 221 10.99 -14.93 24.10
N THR A 222 11.13 -14.18 25.20
CA THR A 222 10.28 -13.04 25.58
C THR A 222 11.15 -11.94 26.16
N ALA A 223 10.62 -10.71 26.27
CA ALA A 223 11.36 -9.53 26.72
C ALA A 223 12.16 -9.77 28.02
N ASP A 224 11.67 -10.64 28.90
CA ASP A 224 12.33 -10.96 30.17
C ASP A 224 12.84 -12.40 30.26
N THR A 225 12.82 -13.19 29.18
CA THR A 225 13.22 -14.61 29.22
C THR A 225 14.19 -14.99 28.11
N CYS A 226 15.44 -15.25 28.49
CA CYS A 226 16.45 -15.91 27.66
C CYS A 226 16.16 -17.42 27.50
N ASP A 227 16.48 -17.99 26.35
CA ASP A 227 16.42 -19.43 26.11
C ASP A 227 17.52 -20.12 26.93
N GLN A 228 17.14 -21.02 27.83
CA GLN A 228 18.08 -21.69 28.74
C GLN A 228 18.88 -22.81 28.06
N ASP A 229 18.37 -23.34 26.94
CA ASP A 229 19.02 -24.40 26.16
C ASP A 229 19.96 -23.84 25.08
N ALA A 230 19.90 -22.52 24.84
CA ALA A 230 20.76 -21.84 23.88
C ALA A 230 22.25 -21.86 24.26
N PRO A 231 23.16 -21.74 23.26
CA PRO A 231 24.60 -21.65 23.48
C PRO A 231 24.97 -20.59 24.52
N SER A 232 26.02 -20.85 25.29
CA SER A 232 26.51 -19.88 26.28
C SER A 232 27.03 -18.61 25.60
N ALA A 233 26.64 -17.45 26.12
CA ALA A 233 27.19 -16.17 25.70
C ALA A 233 28.22 -15.68 26.72
N LYS A 234 29.35 -15.18 26.24
CA LYS A 234 30.26 -14.39 27.06
C LYS A 234 29.67 -13.01 27.32
N LEU A 235 29.79 -12.54 28.54
CA LEU A 235 29.23 -11.28 29.01
C LEU A 235 30.34 -10.28 29.34
N LEU A 236 30.07 -8.99 29.13
CA LEU A 236 30.92 -7.90 29.58
C LEU A 236 30.89 -7.81 31.10
N LYS A 237 32.07 -7.77 31.70
CA LYS A 237 32.25 -7.64 33.15
C LYS A 237 31.91 -6.23 33.64
N GLY A 238 31.50 -6.14 34.89
CA GLY A 238 31.13 -4.91 35.59
C GLY A 238 29.83 -4.25 35.13
N ARG A 239 29.00 -4.94 34.33
CA ARG A 239 27.80 -4.37 33.69
C ARG A 239 26.49 -5.10 34.02
N THR A 240 26.55 -6.14 34.84
CA THR A 240 25.36 -6.89 35.24
C THR A 240 24.56 -6.13 36.29
N ILE A 241 23.25 -5.98 36.09
CA ILE A 241 22.31 -5.32 37.00
C ILE A 241 21.21 -6.31 37.37
N ILE A 242 20.85 -6.35 38.65
CA ILE A 242 19.73 -7.15 39.16
C ILE A 242 18.58 -6.22 39.51
N TYR A 243 17.42 -6.52 38.95
CA TYR A 243 16.15 -5.88 39.25
C TYR A 243 15.32 -6.76 40.18
N ILE A 244 14.80 -6.18 41.25
CA ILE A 244 13.80 -6.82 42.12
C ILE A 244 12.56 -5.93 42.08
N ASN A 245 11.42 -6.51 41.69
CA ASN A 245 10.16 -5.76 41.55
C ASN A 245 10.29 -4.51 40.65
N GLY A 246 11.09 -4.60 39.58
CA GLY A 246 11.31 -3.52 38.61
C GLY A 246 12.33 -2.45 39.01
N LEU A 247 12.94 -2.51 40.20
CA LEU A 247 13.96 -1.55 40.65
C LEU A 247 15.37 -2.15 40.58
N PRO A 248 16.38 -1.40 40.09
CA PRO A 248 17.77 -1.84 40.10
C PRO A 248 18.31 -1.78 41.53
N VAL A 249 18.69 -2.94 42.09
CA VAL A 249 18.96 -3.10 43.53
C VAL A 249 20.30 -3.72 43.84
N ALA A 250 20.88 -4.46 42.90
CA ALA A 250 22.23 -4.96 43.00
C ALA A 250 22.95 -4.84 41.66
N LYS A 251 24.27 -4.69 41.71
CA LYS A 251 25.12 -4.61 40.54
C LYS A 251 26.41 -5.38 40.77
N GLU A 252 27.05 -5.72 39.66
CA GLU A 252 28.39 -6.30 39.67
C GLU A 252 29.40 -5.31 40.27
N THR A 253 30.24 -5.76 41.20
CA THR A 253 31.08 -4.86 42.01
C THR A 253 32.51 -4.67 41.49
N SER A 254 33.00 -5.52 40.59
CA SER A 254 34.35 -5.38 40.04
C SER A 254 34.44 -5.88 38.61
N ALA A 255 35.13 -5.09 37.76
CA ALA A 255 35.42 -5.47 36.37
C ALA A 255 36.61 -6.45 36.26
N ASP A 256 37.48 -6.49 37.27
CA ASP A 256 38.71 -7.31 37.31
C ASP A 256 38.51 -8.70 37.93
N ALA A 257 37.28 -9.08 38.26
CA ALA A 257 36.99 -10.37 38.86
C ALA A 257 37.29 -11.55 37.90
N PRO A 258 37.64 -12.73 38.45
CA PRO A 258 37.83 -13.94 37.65
C PRO A 258 36.53 -14.26 36.88
N ALA A 259 36.68 -14.66 35.62
CA ALA A 259 35.56 -14.89 34.71
C ALA A 259 34.56 -15.96 35.20
N SER A 260 35.02 -16.86 36.08
CA SER A 260 34.20 -17.93 36.67
C SER A 260 33.27 -17.46 37.80
N ALA A 261 33.53 -16.30 38.42
CA ALA A 261 32.76 -15.80 39.57
C ALA A 261 32.95 -14.29 39.81
N SER A 262 32.27 -13.46 39.02
CA SER A 262 32.20 -12.01 39.26
C SER A 262 31.17 -11.70 40.34
N PRO A 263 31.53 -11.02 41.45
CA PRO A 263 30.63 -10.79 42.56
C PRO A 263 29.56 -9.74 42.25
N ILE A 264 28.33 -10.03 42.64
CA ILE A 264 27.17 -9.11 42.63
C ILE A 264 26.82 -8.78 44.07
N SER A 265 26.63 -7.50 44.38
CA SER A 265 26.11 -7.10 45.68
C SER A 265 25.21 -5.87 45.62
N GLY A 266 24.32 -5.78 46.59
CA GLY A 266 23.38 -4.68 46.73
C GLY A 266 22.45 -4.86 47.92
N TYR A 267 21.48 -3.96 48.03
CA TYR A 267 20.46 -4.04 49.06
C TYR A 267 19.15 -3.44 48.54
N VAL A 268 18.03 -3.98 48.99
CA VAL A 268 16.70 -3.44 48.72
C VAL A 268 15.93 -3.32 50.01
N ARG A 269 15.20 -2.22 50.18
CA ARG A 269 14.26 -2.05 51.29
C ARG A 269 12.84 -2.25 50.77
N LEU A 270 12.16 -3.29 51.25
CA LEU A 270 10.74 -3.52 50.97
C LEU A 270 9.98 -3.26 52.27
N GLY A 271 9.26 -2.13 52.34
CA GLY A 271 8.64 -1.66 53.58
C GLY A 271 9.67 -1.28 54.65
N SER A 272 9.59 -1.92 55.83
CA SER A 272 10.52 -1.68 56.95
C SER A 272 11.74 -2.60 56.95
N THR A 273 11.75 -3.66 56.13
CA THR A 273 12.80 -4.70 56.16
C THR A 273 13.86 -4.42 55.10
N LEU A 274 15.13 -4.47 55.49
CA LEU A 274 16.28 -4.39 54.60
C LEU A 274 16.67 -5.81 54.17
N PHE A 275 16.70 -6.04 52.86
CA PHE A 275 17.13 -7.28 52.24
C PHE A 275 18.51 -7.05 51.62
N THR A 276 19.52 -7.80 52.06
CA THR A 276 20.81 -7.80 51.39
C THR A 276 20.77 -8.78 50.22
N VAL A 277 21.32 -8.35 49.09
CA VAL A 277 21.38 -9.13 47.86
C VAL A 277 22.85 -9.44 47.61
N SER A 278 23.20 -10.71 47.54
CA SER A 278 24.54 -11.18 47.21
C SER A 278 24.47 -12.25 46.13
N GLY A 279 25.50 -12.34 45.29
CA GLY A 279 25.49 -13.31 44.21
C GLY A 279 26.78 -13.33 43.42
N SER A 280 26.79 -14.14 42.37
CA SER A 280 27.86 -14.16 41.39
C SER A 280 27.35 -14.37 39.97
N MET A 281 28.07 -13.79 39.02
CA MET A 281 27.87 -13.99 37.58
C MET A 281 29.12 -14.62 36.98
N ASN A 282 28.93 -15.62 36.12
CA ASN A 282 30.00 -16.25 35.36
C ASN A 282 30.02 -15.63 33.95
N SER A 283 31.06 -14.85 33.66
CA SER A 283 31.15 -14.06 32.42
C SER A 283 31.47 -14.90 31.19
N ASP A 284 31.93 -16.15 31.35
CA ASP A 284 32.20 -17.06 30.22
C ASP A 284 30.97 -17.87 29.81
N THR A 285 30.09 -18.19 30.76
CA THR A 285 28.93 -19.07 30.55
C THR A 285 27.59 -18.33 30.55
N GLY A 286 27.56 -17.09 31.06
CA GLY A 286 26.35 -16.30 31.23
C GLY A 286 25.48 -16.70 32.43
N ALA A 287 25.96 -17.60 33.29
CA ALA A 287 25.22 -18.06 34.45
C ALA A 287 25.20 -17.00 35.55
N VAL A 288 24.01 -16.68 36.06
CA VAL A 288 23.79 -15.72 37.16
C VAL A 288 23.15 -16.46 38.32
N LYS A 289 23.71 -16.27 39.52
CA LYS A 289 23.18 -16.80 40.79
C LYS A 289 23.09 -15.68 41.82
N VAL A 290 21.94 -15.52 42.44
CA VAL A 290 21.66 -14.47 43.43
C VAL A 290 20.92 -15.07 44.62
N THR A 291 21.32 -14.68 45.82
CA THR A 291 20.69 -15.05 47.09
C THR A 291 20.33 -13.78 47.85
N THR A 292 19.23 -13.81 48.59
CA THR A 292 18.78 -12.67 49.40
C THR A 292 18.64 -13.05 50.86
N VAL A 293 19.08 -12.17 51.77
CA VAL A 293 18.94 -12.37 53.22
C VAL A 293 18.32 -11.12 53.86
N PRO A 294 17.16 -11.21 54.53
CA PRO A 294 16.25 -12.37 54.66
C PRO A 294 15.67 -12.84 53.32
N ALA A 295 14.99 -13.99 53.28
CA ALA A 295 14.39 -14.50 52.04
C ALA A 295 13.28 -13.57 51.50
N LEU A 296 13.27 -13.31 50.19
CA LEU A 296 12.23 -12.51 49.56
C LEU A 296 10.84 -13.16 49.68
N PRO A 297 9.76 -12.36 49.78
CA PRO A 297 8.38 -12.85 49.71
C PRO A 297 8.14 -13.74 48.49
N ALA A 298 7.19 -14.67 48.60
CA ALA A 298 6.79 -15.51 47.48
C ALA A 298 6.37 -14.66 46.27
N ASN A 299 6.66 -15.13 45.06
CA ASN A 299 6.32 -14.49 43.78
C ASN A 299 6.97 -13.13 43.48
N THR A 300 7.98 -12.68 44.24
CA THR A 300 8.74 -11.47 43.85
C THR A 300 9.59 -11.78 42.61
N PRO A 301 9.40 -11.10 41.47
CA PRO A 301 10.20 -11.33 40.28
C PRO A 301 11.60 -10.74 40.45
N VAL A 302 12.61 -11.54 40.13
CA VAL A 302 14.02 -11.15 40.12
C VAL A 302 14.53 -11.30 38.69
N ILE A 303 14.97 -10.21 38.09
CA ILE A 303 15.42 -10.17 36.69
C ILE A 303 16.89 -9.77 36.69
N ALA A 304 17.71 -10.49 35.93
CA ALA A 304 19.10 -10.12 35.65
C ALA A 304 19.20 -9.50 34.26
N GLU A 305 19.80 -8.31 34.18
CA GLU A 305 20.24 -7.69 32.93
C GLU A 305 21.76 -7.85 32.82
N ALA A 306 22.22 -8.34 31.67
CA ALA A 306 23.64 -8.39 31.35
C ALA A 306 23.90 -8.01 29.89
N VAL A 307 25.14 -7.64 29.58
CA VAL A 307 25.55 -7.20 28.25
C VAL A 307 26.45 -8.25 27.62
N ILE A 308 26.13 -8.71 26.42
CA ILE A 308 26.95 -9.66 25.67
C ILE A 308 28.23 -8.97 25.18
N ASP A 309 29.35 -9.69 25.28
CA ASP A 309 30.63 -9.26 24.75
C ASP A 309 30.82 -9.78 23.31
N PHE A 310 30.73 -8.87 22.33
CA PHE A 310 30.92 -9.21 20.92
C PHE A 310 32.39 -9.42 20.53
N GLU A 311 33.36 -8.86 21.27
CA GLU A 311 34.78 -8.99 20.93
C GLU A 311 35.30 -10.39 21.29
N ASN A 312 34.88 -10.88 22.46
CA ASN A 312 35.32 -12.17 22.97
C ASN A 312 34.47 -13.35 22.49
N ASN A 313 33.34 -13.09 21.83
CA ASN A 313 32.38 -14.09 21.38
C ASN A 313 32.22 -14.07 19.84
N LYS A 314 33.13 -14.75 19.15
CA LYS A 314 33.17 -14.80 17.69
C LYS A 314 31.92 -15.50 17.13
N GLY A 315 31.28 -14.89 16.14
CA GLY A 315 30.17 -15.49 15.39
C GLY A 315 28.76 -15.23 15.95
N ILE A 316 28.63 -14.40 17.00
CA ILE A 316 27.32 -14.03 17.60
C ILE A 316 26.81 -12.67 17.09
N ILE A 317 27.62 -11.92 16.36
CA ILE A 317 27.21 -10.62 15.81
C ILE A 317 26.00 -10.82 14.87
N PRO A 318 24.88 -10.12 15.11
CA PRO A 318 23.69 -10.28 14.29
C PRO A 318 23.94 -9.84 12.85
N ILE A 319 23.42 -10.61 11.90
CA ILE A 319 23.50 -10.31 10.46
C ILE A 319 22.13 -9.84 9.97
N VAL A 320 22.09 -8.78 9.18
CA VAL A 320 20.87 -8.34 8.48
C VAL A 320 21.04 -8.68 7.01
N ASN A 321 20.14 -9.50 6.46
CA ASN A 321 20.12 -9.80 5.03
C ASN A 321 19.10 -8.89 4.35
N THR A 322 19.46 -8.35 3.19
CA THR A 322 18.53 -7.66 2.29
C THR A 322 18.25 -8.58 1.12
N ILE A 323 16.98 -8.96 0.93
CA ILE A 323 16.55 -9.84 -0.16
C ILE A 323 15.65 -9.06 -1.11
N ALA A 324 15.93 -9.16 -2.41
CA ALA A 324 15.06 -8.68 -3.47
C ALA A 324 14.35 -9.87 -4.12
N THR A 325 13.06 -10.05 -3.83
CA THR A 325 12.25 -11.12 -4.40
C THR A 325 11.53 -10.62 -5.65
N ARG A 326 11.74 -11.29 -6.78
CA ARG A 326 11.10 -10.96 -8.07
C ARG A 326 9.92 -11.89 -8.33
N PHE A 327 8.76 -11.30 -8.58
CA PHE A 327 7.56 -11.96 -9.05
C PHE A 327 7.23 -11.53 -10.48
N ILE A 328 6.58 -12.41 -11.24
CA ILE A 328 6.19 -12.13 -12.64
C ILE A 328 4.67 -12.12 -12.73
N LEU A 329 4.11 -10.96 -13.07
CA LEU A 329 2.68 -10.79 -13.34
C LEU A 329 2.43 -10.98 -14.83
N ARG A 330 1.36 -11.70 -15.20
CA ARG A 330 1.02 -12.00 -16.60
C ARG A 330 -0.26 -11.30 -17.02
N ALA A 331 -0.23 -10.69 -18.21
CA ALA A 331 -1.37 -9.98 -18.76
C ALA A 331 -2.33 -10.90 -19.54
N SER A 332 -3.63 -10.71 -19.31
CA SER A 332 -4.74 -11.39 -19.96
C SER A 332 -5.40 -10.52 -21.04
N PRO A 333 -5.84 -11.10 -22.17
CA PRO A 333 -6.48 -10.35 -23.25
C PRO A 333 -7.96 -10.06 -22.96
N TRP A 334 -8.42 -8.90 -23.40
CA TRP A 334 -9.81 -8.46 -23.39
C TRP A 334 -10.22 -8.14 -24.83
N LYS A 335 -11.38 -8.65 -25.25
CA LYS A 335 -11.85 -8.58 -26.63
C LYS A 335 -13.35 -8.33 -26.68
N ALA A 336 -13.78 -7.42 -27.54
CA ALA A 336 -15.18 -7.23 -27.88
C ALA A 336 -15.29 -6.80 -29.35
N ASN A 337 -16.40 -7.14 -30.01
CA ASN A 337 -16.67 -6.69 -31.38
C ASN A 337 -18.00 -5.93 -31.40
N ALA A 338 -18.02 -4.79 -32.08
CA ALA A 338 -19.23 -4.05 -32.40
C ALA A 338 -19.55 -4.22 -33.89
N PHE A 339 -20.84 -4.41 -34.19
CA PHE A 339 -21.35 -4.58 -35.55
C PHE A 339 -22.49 -3.60 -35.76
N VAL A 340 -22.42 -2.83 -36.84
CA VAL A 340 -23.52 -1.97 -37.29
C VAL A 340 -23.75 -2.20 -38.77
N SER A 341 -25.01 -2.38 -39.17
CA SER A 341 -25.37 -2.48 -40.59
C SER A 341 -25.34 -1.10 -41.26
N THR A 342 -25.03 -1.04 -42.55
CA THR A 342 -24.96 0.23 -43.29
C THR A 342 -26.31 0.97 -43.29
N ASP A 343 -27.42 0.24 -43.38
CA ASP A 343 -28.76 0.83 -43.32
C ASP A 343 -29.07 1.42 -41.93
N SER A 344 -28.72 0.71 -40.85
CA SER A 344 -28.89 1.24 -39.49
C SER A 344 -27.99 2.45 -39.23
N GLN A 345 -26.78 2.46 -39.79
CA GLN A 345 -25.87 3.59 -39.63
C GLN A 345 -26.40 4.84 -40.33
N THR A 346 -26.87 4.72 -41.58
CA THR A 346 -27.44 5.85 -42.32
C THR A 346 -28.74 6.33 -41.69
N GLN A 347 -29.59 5.41 -41.23
CA GLN A 347 -30.83 5.77 -40.53
C GLN A 347 -30.55 6.52 -39.22
N MET A 348 -29.69 5.98 -38.35
CA MET A 348 -29.37 6.64 -37.08
C MET A 348 -28.63 7.97 -37.26
N ALA A 349 -27.75 8.06 -38.26
CA ALA A 349 -27.05 9.31 -38.57
C ALA A 349 -28.01 10.39 -39.11
N ASN A 350 -28.94 10.01 -40.01
CA ASN A 350 -29.85 10.97 -40.63
C ASN A 350 -31.06 11.33 -39.74
N GLU A 351 -31.55 10.42 -38.91
CA GLU A 351 -32.74 10.66 -38.07
C GLU A 351 -32.37 11.20 -36.68
N ILE A 352 -31.27 10.73 -36.10
CA ILE A 352 -30.92 11.00 -34.69
C ILE A 352 -29.64 11.84 -34.59
N GLY A 353 -28.87 11.98 -35.67
CA GLY A 353 -27.58 12.69 -35.65
C GLY A 353 -26.49 11.97 -34.85
N LEU A 354 -26.72 10.70 -34.47
CA LEU A 354 -25.78 9.90 -33.71
C LEU A 354 -24.93 9.04 -34.64
N ASN A 355 -23.64 8.91 -34.31
CA ASN A 355 -22.79 7.90 -34.94
C ASN A 355 -22.85 6.61 -34.09
N PRO A 356 -23.62 5.60 -34.51
CA PRO A 356 -23.81 4.37 -33.71
C PRO A 356 -22.52 3.60 -33.47
N MET A 357 -21.52 3.76 -34.34
CA MET A 357 -20.24 3.10 -34.18
C MET A 357 -19.42 3.72 -33.04
N GLY A 358 -19.40 5.05 -32.96
CA GLY A 358 -18.75 5.76 -31.87
C GLY A 358 -19.39 5.46 -30.51
N GLU A 359 -20.72 5.42 -30.47
CA GLU A 359 -21.49 5.08 -29.27
C GLU A 359 -21.23 3.64 -28.80
N SER A 360 -21.25 2.68 -29.73
CA SER A 360 -20.94 1.28 -29.42
C SER A 360 -19.54 1.14 -28.82
N MET A 361 -18.60 1.96 -29.29
CA MET A 361 -17.23 1.92 -28.79
C MET A 361 -17.08 2.51 -27.39
N LEU A 362 -17.72 3.64 -27.13
CA LEU A 362 -17.76 4.23 -25.80
C LEU A 362 -18.39 3.27 -24.78
N ALA A 363 -19.46 2.56 -25.18
CA ALA A 363 -20.09 1.55 -24.35
C ALA A 363 -19.14 0.38 -24.00
N ILE A 364 -18.38 -0.13 -24.99
CA ILE A 364 -17.39 -1.20 -24.75
C ILE A 364 -16.29 -0.73 -23.79
N ARG A 365 -15.77 0.48 -23.97
CA ARG A 365 -14.72 1.04 -23.11
C ARG A 365 -15.20 1.20 -21.67
N ASN A 366 -16.40 1.76 -21.47
CA ASN A 366 -17.01 1.89 -20.16
C ASN A 366 -17.25 0.52 -19.50
N GLN A 367 -17.70 -0.48 -20.27
CA GLN A 367 -17.88 -1.83 -19.77
C GLN A 367 -16.55 -2.47 -19.33
N PHE A 368 -15.49 -2.30 -20.13
CA PHE A 368 -14.15 -2.78 -19.80
C PHE A 368 -13.64 -2.19 -18.47
N ALA A 369 -13.74 -0.87 -18.30
CA ALA A 369 -13.31 -0.20 -17.07
C ALA A 369 -14.12 -0.69 -15.85
N ASN A 370 -15.44 -0.80 -15.99
CA ASN A 370 -16.32 -1.31 -14.94
C ASN A 370 -15.97 -2.76 -14.56
N GLU A 371 -15.85 -3.66 -15.53
CA GLU A 371 -15.50 -5.06 -15.29
C GLU A 371 -14.17 -5.19 -14.55
N ARG A 372 -13.16 -4.40 -14.92
CA ARG A 372 -11.88 -4.35 -14.22
C ARG A 372 -12.05 -3.96 -12.75
N HIS A 373 -12.82 -2.92 -12.46
CA HIS A 373 -13.05 -2.46 -11.09
C HIS A 373 -13.80 -3.51 -10.25
N TYR A 374 -14.86 -4.12 -10.79
CA TYR A 374 -15.59 -5.15 -10.07
C TYR A 374 -14.76 -6.43 -9.85
N GLN A 375 -13.90 -6.82 -10.80
CA GLN A 375 -12.98 -7.94 -10.59
C GLN A 375 -12.00 -7.68 -9.42
N VAL A 376 -11.54 -6.44 -9.23
CA VAL A 376 -10.72 -6.06 -8.06
C VAL A 376 -11.53 -6.23 -6.78
N LEU A 377 -12.78 -5.77 -6.74
CA LEU A 377 -13.66 -5.90 -5.57
C LEU A 377 -13.98 -7.35 -5.22
N GLU A 378 -14.21 -8.22 -6.20
CA GLU A 378 -14.43 -9.65 -5.97
C GLU A 378 -13.19 -10.33 -5.39
N LYS A 379 -11.99 -9.97 -5.87
CA LYS A 379 -10.72 -10.45 -5.32
C LYS A 379 -10.51 -9.93 -3.89
N ALA A 380 -10.83 -8.66 -3.64
CA ALA A 380 -10.77 -8.08 -2.30
C ALA A 380 -11.69 -8.79 -1.31
N ALA A 381 -12.92 -9.13 -1.71
CA ALA A 381 -13.83 -9.89 -0.87
C ALA A 381 -13.29 -11.29 -0.53
N ARG A 382 -12.60 -11.97 -1.46
CA ARG A 382 -12.00 -13.30 -1.23
C ARG A 382 -10.81 -13.25 -0.28
N ILE A 383 -9.94 -12.26 -0.43
CA ILE A 383 -8.77 -12.06 0.43
C ILE A 383 -9.20 -11.60 1.82
N GLY A 384 -10.15 -10.65 1.88
CA GLY A 384 -10.63 -10.07 3.12
C GLY A 384 -11.40 -11.05 4.00
N ALA A 385 -11.75 -12.25 3.50
CA ALA A 385 -12.24 -13.34 4.34
C ALA A 385 -11.22 -13.79 5.41
N ASN A 386 -9.92 -13.52 5.22
CA ASN A 386 -8.88 -13.82 6.21
C ASN A 386 -8.91 -12.83 7.39
N ASN A 387 -9.39 -11.60 7.17
CA ASN A 387 -9.59 -10.57 8.20
C ASN A 387 -11.07 -10.16 8.18
N ALA A 388 -11.92 -11.08 8.64
CA ALA A 388 -13.36 -10.90 8.71
C ALA A 388 -13.80 -10.54 10.13
N MET A 389 -14.61 -9.49 10.26
CA MET A 389 -15.22 -9.11 11.52
C MET A 389 -16.72 -8.88 11.38
N VAL A 390 -17.45 -9.17 12.45
CA VAL A 390 -18.90 -8.96 12.51
C VAL A 390 -19.19 -7.76 13.39
N TRP A 391 -19.89 -6.78 12.84
CA TRP A 391 -20.43 -5.66 13.58
C TRP A 391 -21.94 -5.81 13.73
N ASP A 392 -22.38 -5.97 14.97
CA ASP A 392 -23.81 -6.01 15.28
C ASP A 392 -24.35 -4.59 15.53
N PHE A 393 -25.14 -4.08 14.58
CA PHE A 393 -25.73 -2.75 14.65
C PHE A 393 -26.94 -2.70 15.62
N LYS A 394 -27.56 -3.85 15.91
CA LYS A 394 -28.68 -4.03 16.85
C LYS A 394 -29.74 -2.92 16.80
N TRP A 395 -30.19 -2.52 15.62
CA TRP A 395 -31.12 -1.37 15.49
C TRP A 395 -32.41 -1.54 16.31
N ASP A 396 -33.00 -2.73 16.32
CA ASP A 396 -34.22 -3.05 17.08
C ASP A 396 -34.13 -2.73 18.58
N THR A 397 -32.94 -2.86 19.19
CA THR A 397 -32.77 -2.64 20.64
C THR A 397 -32.07 -1.32 20.93
N GLN A 398 -30.99 -1.01 20.22
CA GLN A 398 -30.24 0.22 20.44
C GLN A 398 -30.93 1.45 19.86
N GLY A 399 -31.76 1.30 18.82
CA GLY A 399 -32.49 2.40 18.19
C GLY A 399 -33.56 3.03 19.09
N LEU A 400 -33.91 2.39 20.20
CA LEU A 400 -34.83 2.94 21.22
C LEU A 400 -34.15 4.00 22.09
N GLU A 401 -32.83 3.90 22.30
CA GLU A 401 -32.07 4.73 23.25
C GLU A 401 -31.02 5.60 22.55
N LYS A 402 -30.51 5.16 21.41
CA LYS A 402 -29.39 5.79 20.69
C LYS A 402 -29.81 6.22 19.28
N THR A 403 -29.22 7.32 18.84
CA THR A 403 -29.28 7.74 17.43
C THR A 403 -28.33 6.89 16.58
N ARG A 404 -28.60 6.76 15.28
CA ARG A 404 -27.70 6.06 14.33
C ARG A 404 -26.26 6.58 14.37
N ALA A 405 -26.08 7.90 14.59
CA ALA A 405 -24.76 8.50 14.68
C ALA A 405 -23.97 8.02 15.91
N GLN A 406 -24.62 7.81 17.06
CA GLN A 406 -23.97 7.27 18.26
C GLN A 406 -23.56 5.81 18.07
N ILE A 407 -24.40 5.00 17.41
CA ILE A 407 -24.07 3.60 17.10
C ILE A 407 -22.85 3.52 16.15
N TRP A 408 -22.76 4.42 15.17
CA TRP A 408 -21.60 4.52 14.28
C TRP A 408 -20.30 4.92 15.00
N GLN A 409 -20.38 5.70 16.08
CA GLN A 409 -19.20 6.00 16.90
C GLN A 409 -18.66 4.73 17.57
N ASP A 410 -19.54 3.85 18.08
CA ASP A 410 -19.13 2.55 18.61
C ASP A 410 -18.50 1.66 17.50
N GLY A 411 -19.03 1.77 16.26
CA GLY A 411 -18.47 1.10 15.07
C GLY A 411 -17.04 1.52 14.71
N SER A 412 -16.59 2.70 15.15
CA SER A 412 -15.21 3.16 14.91
C SER A 412 -14.17 2.25 15.57
N CYS A 413 -14.48 1.63 16.71
CA CYS A 413 -13.59 0.70 17.38
C CYS A 413 -13.37 -0.58 16.56
N ILE A 414 -14.42 -1.08 15.89
CA ILE A 414 -14.33 -2.27 15.04
C ILE A 414 -13.53 -1.95 13.78
N LEU A 415 -13.79 -0.81 13.14
CA LEU A 415 -12.98 -0.35 12.00
C LEU A 415 -11.52 -0.15 12.38
N GLY A 416 -11.25 0.42 13.56
CA GLY A 416 -9.90 0.60 14.11
C GLY A 416 -9.18 -0.73 14.34
N ALA A 417 -9.85 -1.71 14.95
CA ALA A 417 -9.30 -3.04 15.15
C ALA A 417 -9.00 -3.75 13.81
N ALA A 418 -9.91 -3.63 12.83
CA ALA A 418 -9.74 -4.21 11.49
C ALA A 418 -8.50 -3.63 10.80
N SER A 419 -8.38 -2.30 10.91
CA SER A 419 -7.30 -1.53 10.32
C SER A 419 -5.96 -1.86 10.96
N GLN A 420 -5.92 -2.06 12.28
CA GLN A 420 -4.70 -2.42 13.00
C GLN A 420 -4.26 -3.84 12.65
N GLN A 421 -5.17 -4.81 12.65
CA GLN A 421 -4.86 -6.18 12.22
C GLN A 421 -4.33 -6.20 10.78
N MET A 422 -4.95 -5.43 9.87
CA MET A 422 -4.47 -5.30 8.50
C MET A 422 -3.06 -4.69 8.41
N ALA A 423 -2.75 -3.69 9.25
CA ALA A 423 -1.42 -3.11 9.30
C ALA A 423 -0.36 -4.09 9.82
N GLU A 424 -0.73 -4.94 10.78
CA GLU A 424 0.14 -6.00 11.33
C GLU A 424 0.40 -7.10 10.28
N ASP A 425 -0.63 -7.52 9.55
CA ASP A 425 -0.52 -8.56 8.52
C ASP A 425 0.25 -8.08 7.28
N THR A 426 0.07 -6.81 6.88
CA THR A 426 0.73 -6.22 5.69
C THR A 426 2.10 -5.60 5.98
N MET A 427 2.42 -5.35 7.25
CA MET A 427 3.65 -4.71 7.70
C MET A 427 3.85 -3.27 7.21
N ASP A 428 2.77 -2.58 6.80
CA ASP A 428 2.87 -1.21 6.28
C ASP A 428 1.61 -0.39 6.54
N HIS A 429 0.43 -0.89 6.16
CA HIS A 429 -0.75 -0.03 6.05
C HIS A 429 -2.05 -0.70 6.53
N GLY A 430 -2.92 0.13 7.11
CA GLY A 430 -4.29 -0.24 7.47
C GLY A 430 -5.30 0.11 6.38
N ILE A 431 -6.57 0.18 6.78
CA ILE A 431 -7.68 0.46 5.88
C ILE A 431 -7.62 1.92 5.42
N THR A 432 -7.79 2.16 4.12
CA THR A 432 -7.88 3.51 3.55
C THR A 432 -9.20 3.73 2.81
N HIS A 433 -9.73 2.70 2.16
CA HIS A 433 -10.96 2.79 1.36
C HIS A 433 -12.00 1.77 1.83
N LEU A 434 -13.26 2.18 1.83
CA LEU A 434 -14.42 1.38 2.20
C LEU A 434 -15.41 1.31 1.04
N TYR A 435 -15.77 0.12 0.60
CA TYR A 435 -16.86 -0.09 -0.35
C TYR A 435 -18.11 -0.53 0.40
N VAL A 436 -19.19 0.24 0.25
CA VAL A 436 -20.44 0.08 0.99
C VAL A 436 -21.62 -0.11 0.07
N SER A 437 -22.67 -0.74 0.59
CA SER A 437 -23.95 -0.95 -0.09
C SER A 437 -24.81 0.30 -0.14
N LYS A 438 -25.96 0.19 -0.83
CA LYS A 438 -26.98 1.26 -0.93
C LYS A 438 -27.50 1.70 0.44
N LYS A 439 -27.82 0.75 1.33
CA LYS A 439 -28.37 1.07 2.66
C LYS A 439 -27.32 1.77 3.52
N MET A 440 -26.10 1.25 3.51
CA MET A 440 -24.99 1.82 4.28
C MET A 440 -24.61 3.21 3.78
N ALA A 441 -24.57 3.42 2.45
CA ALA A 441 -24.36 4.74 1.88
C ALA A 441 -25.44 5.74 2.31
N ALA A 442 -26.72 5.33 2.32
CA ALA A 442 -27.81 6.17 2.79
C ALA A 442 -27.70 6.51 4.30
N MET A 443 -27.27 5.55 5.13
CA MET A 443 -27.02 5.79 6.55
C MET A 443 -25.87 6.78 6.77
N LEU A 444 -24.76 6.61 6.03
CA LEU A 444 -23.58 7.48 6.12
C LEU A 444 -23.88 8.91 5.67
N LEU A 445 -24.66 9.10 4.61
CA LEU A 445 -25.11 10.43 4.16
C LEU A 445 -26.02 11.13 5.17
N GLY A 446 -26.69 10.38 6.05
CA GLY A 446 -27.49 10.91 7.14
C GLY A 446 -26.70 11.26 8.41
N LEU A 447 -25.39 10.98 8.46
CA LEU A 447 -24.55 11.29 9.60
C LEU A 447 -24.21 12.79 9.68
N PRO A 448 -23.93 13.33 10.89
CA PRO A 448 -23.47 14.69 11.03
C PRO A 448 -22.09 14.89 10.39
N SER A 449 -21.81 16.12 9.95
CA SER A 449 -20.56 16.51 9.27
C SER A 449 -19.30 16.32 10.12
N THR A 450 -19.45 16.18 11.43
CA THR A 450 -18.35 15.84 12.34
C THR A 450 -17.86 14.40 12.17
N LEU A 451 -18.72 13.50 11.68
CA LEU A 451 -18.38 12.09 11.45
C LEU A 451 -18.19 11.78 9.97
N PHE A 452 -18.99 12.39 9.09
CA PHE A 452 -18.96 12.11 7.66
C PHE A 452 -18.99 13.37 6.82
N THR A 453 -18.04 13.52 5.91
CA THR A 453 -17.98 14.62 4.95
C THR A 453 -18.37 14.12 3.56
N PRO A 454 -19.54 14.51 3.02
CA PRO A 454 -19.96 14.11 1.67
C PRO A 454 -18.99 14.58 0.59
N SER A 455 -18.84 13.81 -0.49
CA SER A 455 -17.95 14.13 -1.62
C SER A 455 -18.48 15.23 -2.54
N GLY A 456 -19.82 15.38 -2.61
CA GLY A 456 -20.48 16.24 -3.61
C GLY A 456 -20.65 15.59 -5.00
N VAL A 457 -20.15 14.37 -5.20
CA VAL A 457 -20.35 13.61 -6.44
C VAL A 457 -21.81 13.16 -6.53
N THR A 458 -22.41 13.30 -7.72
CA THR A 458 -23.81 12.91 -7.93
C THR A 458 -23.99 11.40 -7.92
N ALA A 459 -25.11 10.94 -7.35
CA ALA A 459 -25.41 9.52 -7.31
C ALA A 459 -25.62 8.97 -8.74
N ARG A 460 -24.84 7.95 -9.10
CA ARG A 460 -24.89 7.30 -10.42
C ARG A 460 -25.05 5.78 -10.31
N PRO A 461 -25.66 5.10 -11.31
CA PRO A 461 -25.71 3.64 -11.36
C PRO A 461 -24.31 3.10 -11.73
N GLY A 462 -23.45 2.95 -10.73
CA GLY A 462 -22.07 2.51 -10.88
C GLY A 462 -21.27 2.78 -9.59
N ILE A 463 -19.99 2.47 -9.60
CA ILE A 463 -19.13 2.80 -8.45
C ILE A 463 -18.85 4.31 -8.47
N TYR A 464 -19.03 4.96 -7.33
CA TYR A 464 -18.69 6.37 -7.13
C TYR A 464 -18.34 6.65 -5.68
N ARG A 465 -17.62 7.74 -5.44
CA ARG A 465 -17.24 8.18 -4.10
C ARG A 465 -18.40 8.89 -3.40
N VAL A 466 -18.77 8.41 -2.23
CA VAL A 466 -19.85 8.99 -1.40
C VAL A 466 -19.30 10.11 -0.51
N GLY A 467 -18.08 9.96 0.01
CA GLY A 467 -17.47 10.94 0.91
C GLY A 467 -16.39 10.33 1.80
N ARG A 468 -16.05 11.01 2.88
CA ARG A 468 -14.99 10.65 3.82
C ARG A 468 -15.53 10.44 5.23
N LEU A 469 -15.26 9.27 5.81
CA LEU A 469 -15.69 8.86 7.15
C LEU A 469 -14.55 9.08 8.17
N PHE A 470 -14.88 9.67 9.32
CA PHE A 470 -13.97 10.03 10.42
C PHE A 470 -12.76 10.89 10.00
N GLY A 471 -12.85 11.56 8.84
CA GLY A 471 -11.72 12.29 8.26
C GLY A 471 -10.52 11.40 7.89
N LEU A 472 -10.70 10.07 7.83
CA LEU A 472 -9.65 9.10 7.56
C LEU A 472 -9.98 8.23 6.34
N TYR A 473 -11.14 7.56 6.36
CA TYR A 473 -11.51 6.54 5.37
C TYR A 473 -12.30 7.12 4.21
N GLU A 474 -11.90 6.81 2.97
CA GLU A 474 -12.63 7.18 1.77
C GLU A 474 -13.73 6.15 1.47
N VAL A 475 -14.98 6.59 1.34
CA VAL A 475 -16.16 5.73 1.18
C VAL A 475 -16.65 5.74 -0.26
N TYR A 476 -16.78 4.56 -0.82
CA TYR A 476 -17.28 4.30 -2.17
C TYR A 476 -18.57 3.48 -2.12
N TYR A 477 -19.53 3.84 -2.96
CA TYR A 477 -20.71 3.04 -3.18
C TYR A 477 -20.41 1.95 -4.20
N SER A 478 -20.85 0.72 -3.94
CA SER A 478 -20.90 -0.36 -4.93
C SER A 478 -22.31 -0.96 -4.98
N PRO A 479 -22.92 -1.11 -6.17
CA PRO A 479 -24.25 -1.71 -6.30
C PRO A 479 -24.25 -3.25 -6.21
N ARG A 480 -23.09 -3.90 -6.31
CA ARG A 480 -22.94 -5.37 -6.21
C ARG A 480 -21.79 -5.76 -5.28
N ILE A 481 -21.73 -7.03 -4.89
CA ILE A 481 -20.69 -7.67 -4.05
C ILE A 481 -20.82 -7.32 -2.54
N VAL A 482 -21.31 -6.14 -2.22
CA VAL A 482 -21.45 -5.61 -0.85
C VAL A 482 -22.81 -5.86 -0.21
N ASP A 483 -23.85 -6.14 -0.99
CA ASP A 483 -25.18 -6.49 -0.47
C ASP A 483 -25.28 -8.01 -0.23
N VAL A 484 -25.69 -8.41 0.97
CA VAL A 484 -25.86 -9.83 1.37
C VAL A 484 -27.34 -10.16 1.53
N ASP A 485 -28.07 -9.39 2.34
CA ASP A 485 -29.51 -9.53 2.56
C ASP A 485 -30.14 -8.21 3.05
N HIS A 486 -31.46 -8.15 3.20
CA HIS A 486 -32.19 -6.98 3.66
C HIS A 486 -31.75 -6.47 5.05
N LYS A 487 -31.34 -7.33 5.98
CA LYS A 487 -30.86 -6.94 7.33
C LYS A 487 -29.34 -6.90 7.48
N THR A 488 -28.61 -7.35 6.46
CA THR A 488 -27.16 -7.56 6.53
C THR A 488 -26.46 -6.93 5.35
N SER A 489 -25.52 -6.02 5.63
CA SER A 489 -24.65 -5.42 4.63
C SER A 489 -23.22 -5.85 4.87
N ARG A 490 -22.45 -6.00 3.78
CA ARG A 490 -21.01 -6.19 3.83
C ARG A 490 -20.30 -4.89 3.50
N ILE A 491 -19.26 -4.57 4.25
CA ILE A 491 -18.30 -3.50 3.95
C ILE A 491 -17.01 -4.19 3.51
N ILE A 492 -16.53 -3.86 2.31
CA ILE A 492 -15.22 -4.32 1.84
C ILE A 492 -14.22 -3.22 2.12
N CYS A 493 -13.26 -3.51 2.97
CA CYS A 493 -12.21 -2.60 3.38
C CYS A 493 -10.93 -2.94 2.61
N ILE A 494 -10.35 -1.95 1.94
CA ILE A 494 -9.10 -2.11 1.20
C ILE A 494 -8.08 -1.12 1.76
N GLY A 495 -6.92 -1.65 2.10
CA GLY A 495 -5.74 -0.87 2.46
C GLY A 495 -4.98 -0.46 1.22
N ARG A 496 -4.46 0.77 1.23
CA ARG A 496 -3.54 1.26 0.20
C ARG A 496 -2.18 1.47 0.83
N SER A 497 -1.18 0.84 0.25
CA SER A 497 0.22 0.89 0.68
C SER A 497 0.85 2.24 0.40
N THR A 498 1.77 2.65 1.28
CA THR A 498 2.66 3.78 1.00
C THR A 498 3.67 3.40 -0.07
N GLN A 499 4.15 2.16 -0.08
CA GLN A 499 5.05 1.65 -1.11
C GLN A 499 4.27 1.07 -2.28
N VAL A 500 4.56 1.51 -3.51
CA VAL A 500 3.76 1.11 -4.67
C VAL A 500 3.74 -0.42 -4.86
N ALA A 501 4.86 -1.09 -4.59
CA ALA A 501 5.02 -2.54 -4.78
C ALA A 501 4.33 -3.40 -3.71
N ARG A 502 3.99 -2.85 -2.53
CA ARG A 502 3.41 -3.59 -1.39
C ARG A 502 1.88 -3.53 -1.31
N ASN A 503 1.23 -3.00 -2.33
CA ASN A 503 -0.22 -2.86 -2.38
C ASN A 503 -0.90 -4.21 -2.68
N PRO A 504 -2.11 -4.49 -2.16
CA PRO A 504 -2.80 -5.77 -2.39
C PRO A 504 -3.17 -6.02 -3.85
N PHE A 505 -3.43 -4.96 -4.62
CA PHE A 505 -3.74 -5.06 -6.05
C PHE A 505 -2.71 -4.33 -6.88
N VAL A 506 -2.16 -5.05 -7.86
CA VAL A 506 -1.21 -4.54 -8.84
C VAL A 506 -1.86 -4.66 -10.21
N LEU A 507 -2.05 -3.50 -10.83
CA LEU A 507 -2.66 -3.32 -12.13
C LEU A 507 -1.63 -2.83 -13.14
N GLY A 508 -1.90 -3.05 -14.40
CA GLY A 508 -1.18 -2.40 -15.48
C GLY A 508 -1.57 -2.98 -16.81
N ASP A 509 -1.18 -2.29 -17.87
CA ASP A 509 -1.58 -2.64 -19.22
C ASP A 509 -0.32 -2.91 -20.05
N ALA A 510 -0.26 -4.11 -20.62
CA ALA A 510 0.78 -4.49 -21.57
C ALA A 510 0.43 -3.98 -22.98
N VAL A 511 -0.86 -4.00 -23.33
CA VAL A 511 -1.39 -3.37 -24.54
C VAL A 511 -2.52 -2.46 -24.12
N ALA A 512 -2.35 -1.16 -24.36
CA ALA A 512 -3.38 -0.16 -24.09
C ALA A 512 -4.66 -0.49 -24.89
N PRO A 513 -5.85 -0.11 -24.38
CA PRO A 513 -7.11 -0.30 -25.10
C PRO A 513 -7.04 0.33 -26.49
N MET A 514 -7.16 -0.50 -27.53
CA MET A 514 -7.07 -0.08 -28.92
C MET A 514 -8.29 -0.54 -29.72
N LEU A 515 -8.61 0.29 -30.73
CA LEU A 515 -9.69 0.04 -31.66
C LEU A 515 -9.10 -0.50 -32.95
N ILE A 516 -9.63 -1.62 -33.42
CA ILE A 516 -9.21 -2.28 -34.64
C ILE A 516 -10.35 -2.16 -35.63
N ASN A 517 -10.15 -1.39 -36.69
CA ASN A 517 -11.08 -1.37 -37.82
C ASN A 517 -10.98 -2.71 -38.55
N MET A 518 -12.10 -3.41 -38.67
CA MET A 518 -12.18 -4.67 -39.40
C MET A 518 -12.89 -4.42 -40.73
N ASN A 519 -12.47 -5.12 -41.78
CA ASN A 519 -13.11 -5.01 -43.09
C ASN A 519 -14.59 -5.37 -43.01
N ALA A 520 -15.40 -4.69 -43.82
CA ALA A 520 -16.80 -5.04 -43.99
C ALA A 520 -16.92 -6.47 -44.54
N ASP A 521 -17.86 -7.24 -44.00
CA ASP A 521 -18.15 -8.59 -44.47
C ASP A 521 -18.91 -8.56 -45.82
N GLU A 522 -19.12 -9.73 -46.44
CA GLU A 522 -19.97 -9.85 -47.64
C GLU A 522 -21.37 -9.24 -47.44
N ASP A 523 -21.87 -9.25 -46.19
CA ASP A 523 -23.13 -8.62 -45.76
C ASP A 523 -23.06 -7.08 -45.59
N GLN A 524 -21.97 -6.42 -45.99
CA GLN A 524 -21.76 -4.96 -45.86
C GLN A 524 -22.00 -4.42 -44.44
N ARG A 525 -21.58 -5.17 -43.43
CA ARG A 525 -21.63 -4.74 -42.02
C ARG A 525 -20.30 -4.10 -41.64
N TYR A 526 -20.34 -2.88 -41.14
CA TYR A 526 -19.17 -2.25 -40.54
C TYR A 526 -18.83 -2.96 -39.23
N LYS A 527 -17.55 -3.30 -39.06
CA LYS A 527 -17.03 -4.06 -37.93
C LYS A 527 -15.90 -3.29 -37.26
N GLN A 528 -15.97 -3.12 -35.95
CA GLN A 528 -14.82 -2.69 -35.15
C GLN A 528 -14.59 -3.69 -34.02
N GLY A 529 -13.33 -4.08 -33.87
CA GLY A 529 -12.84 -4.83 -32.74
C GLY A 529 -12.28 -3.89 -31.67
N PHE A 530 -12.50 -4.25 -30.41
CA PHE A 530 -11.81 -3.71 -29.26
C PHE A 530 -10.81 -4.76 -28.78
N TYR A 531 -9.57 -4.34 -28.53
CA TYR A 531 -8.55 -5.19 -27.96
C TYR A 531 -7.79 -4.44 -26.87
N ALA A 532 -7.62 -5.08 -25.71
CA ALA A 532 -6.74 -4.61 -24.66
C ALA A 532 -6.04 -5.82 -24.03
N ARG A 533 -4.87 -5.60 -23.43
CA ARG A 533 -4.20 -6.64 -22.65
C ARG A 533 -3.68 -6.06 -21.36
N ASN A 534 -4.25 -6.49 -20.24
CA ASN A 534 -3.93 -5.97 -18.93
C ASN A 534 -3.68 -7.10 -17.92
N PHE A 535 -3.03 -6.77 -16.82
CA PHE A 535 -3.03 -7.61 -15.64
C PHE A 535 -3.83 -6.90 -14.55
N THR A 536 -4.71 -7.67 -13.94
CA THR A 536 -5.49 -7.29 -12.76
C THR A 536 -5.20 -8.35 -11.71
N ALA A 537 -4.04 -8.25 -11.05
CA ALA A 537 -3.51 -9.32 -10.22
C ALA A 537 -3.57 -8.95 -8.73
N VAL A 538 -3.80 -9.98 -7.91
CA VAL A 538 -3.50 -9.91 -6.48
C VAL A 538 -1.99 -9.95 -6.31
N ASN A 539 -1.46 -9.21 -5.35
CA ASN A 539 -0.04 -9.22 -5.04
C ASN A 539 0.41 -10.67 -4.72
N PRO A 540 1.42 -11.22 -5.41
CA PRO A 540 1.92 -12.56 -5.15
C PRO A 540 2.72 -12.66 -3.83
N HIS A 541 3.16 -11.53 -3.28
CA HIS A 541 3.79 -11.49 -1.97
C HIS A 541 2.72 -11.56 -0.88
N LEU A 542 2.74 -12.64 -0.10
CA LEU A 542 1.67 -13.00 0.84
C LEU A 542 1.33 -11.88 1.85
N PRO A 543 2.30 -11.26 2.56
CA PRO A 543 2.00 -10.15 3.47
C PRO A 543 1.31 -8.98 2.75
N SER A 544 1.82 -8.59 1.57
CA SER A 544 1.24 -7.50 0.77
C SER A 544 -0.14 -7.84 0.21
N ALA A 545 -0.45 -9.11 -0.01
CA ALA A 545 -1.76 -9.56 -0.45
C ALA A 545 -2.84 -9.37 0.63
N MET A 546 -2.48 -9.43 1.92
CA MET A 546 -3.41 -9.38 3.06
C MET A 546 -3.99 -7.99 3.37
N GLY A 547 -3.82 -7.01 2.48
CA GLY A 547 -4.34 -5.64 2.63
C GLY A 547 -5.86 -5.49 2.41
N CYS A 548 -6.66 -6.51 2.72
CA CYS A 548 -8.12 -6.48 2.58
C CYS A 548 -8.78 -7.02 3.86
N ALA A 549 -9.91 -6.43 4.25
CA ALA A 549 -10.74 -6.89 5.35
C ALA A 549 -12.22 -6.85 4.95
N VAL A 550 -13.02 -7.71 5.56
CA VAL A 550 -14.47 -7.74 5.34
C VAL A 550 -15.17 -7.52 6.66
N ILE A 551 -16.06 -6.52 6.71
CA ILE A 551 -16.89 -6.28 7.89
C ILE A 551 -18.33 -6.61 7.52
N GLU A 552 -18.91 -7.60 8.20
CA GLU A 552 -20.31 -7.93 8.06
C GLU A 552 -21.12 -7.17 9.10
N VAL A 553 -22.00 -6.28 8.64
CA VAL A 553 -22.88 -5.48 9.49
C VAL A 553 -24.25 -6.11 9.50
N ILE A 554 -24.67 -6.60 10.67
CA ILE A 554 -25.95 -7.30 10.88
C ILE A 554 -26.93 -6.42 11.66
N ASN A 555 -28.23 -6.75 11.57
CA ASN A 555 -29.32 -6.09 12.31
C ASN A 555 -29.44 -4.58 12.04
N LEU A 556 -29.45 -4.22 10.76
CA LEU A 556 -29.54 -2.83 10.27
C LEU A 556 -30.94 -2.22 10.31
N ASP A 557 -31.99 -3.05 10.33
CA ASP A 557 -33.41 -2.67 10.32
C ASP A 557 -34.10 -3.05 11.62
#